data_AF-A0A920K9V6-F1
#
_entry.id   AF-A0A920K9V6-F1
#
_cell.length_a   1.000
_cell.length_b   1.000
_cell.length_c   1.000
_cell.angle_alpha   90.00
_cell.angle_beta   90.00
_cell.angle_gamma   90.00
#
_symmetry.space_group_name_H-M   'P 1'
#
loop_
_entity.id
_entity.type
_entity.pdbx_description
1 polymer ?
#
loop_
_entity_poly.entity_id
_entity_poly.type
_entity_poly.pdbx_seq_one_letter_code
_entity_poly.pdbx_strand_id
1 'polypeptide(L)'
;MEEEFEIETIEQITIGSYQKVLDICDNPEPVSTNEAKFSAQFCAASAFVKGRSLRTKDFLQNNLKGPLVKNLLTKIVLEVDQKMSKSFP
;
A
#
# COMPACT_ATOMS: atom_id res chain seq x y z
N MET A 1 6.42 15.48 13.59
CA MET A 1 5.16 15.58 14.36
C MET A 1 4.20 14.65 13.66
N GLU A 2 3.57 13.73 14.38
CA GLU A 2 2.51 12.91 13.79
C GLU A 2 1.24 13.77 13.74
N GLU A 3 0.53 13.72 12.61
CA GLU A 3 -0.71 14.46 12.39
C GLU A 3 -1.85 13.45 12.16
N GLU A 4 -3.03 13.75 12.68
CA GLU A 4 -4.24 12.99 12.42
C GLU A 4 -4.92 13.53 11.17
N PHE A 5 -5.32 12.63 10.27
CA PHE A 5 -6.02 12.98 9.03
C PHE A 5 -7.22 12.07 8.84
N GLU A 6 -8.31 12.62 8.31
CA GLU A 6 -9.44 11.82 7.84
C GLU A 6 -9.09 11.18 6.49
N ILE A 7 -9.38 9.89 6.32
CA ILE A 7 -9.06 9.12 5.11
C ILE A 7 -9.66 9.78 3.85
N GLU A 8 -10.81 10.41 4.02
CA GLU A 8 -11.56 11.13 2.99
C GLU A 8 -10.81 12.34 2.46
N THR A 9 -10.00 13.00 3.31
CA THR A 9 -9.22 14.21 2.98
C THR A 9 -7.91 13.93 2.26
N ILE A 10 -7.48 12.67 2.23
CA ILE A 10 -6.25 12.27 1.54
C ILE A 10 -6.43 12.48 0.03
N GLU A 11 -5.58 13.28 -0.59
CA GLU A 11 -5.57 13.49 -2.05
C GLU A 11 -4.72 12.43 -2.76
N GLN A 12 -3.51 12.18 -2.26
CA GLN A 12 -2.56 11.22 -2.80
C GLN A 12 -1.65 10.65 -1.71
N ILE A 13 -1.22 9.40 -1.87
CA ILE A 13 -0.16 8.77 -1.08
C ILE A 13 0.93 8.32 -2.05
N THR A 14 2.15 8.83 -1.89
CA THR A 14 3.30 8.39 -2.69
C THR A 14 4.17 7.44 -1.88
N ILE A 15 4.39 6.23 -2.40
CA ILE A 15 5.32 5.24 -1.87
C ILE A 15 6.61 5.33 -2.69
N GLY A 16 7.65 5.93 -2.13
CA GLY A 16 8.99 5.91 -2.73
C GLY A 16 9.78 4.69 -2.26
N SER A 17 10.32 3.90 -3.19
CA SER A 17 11.17 2.75 -2.83
C SER A 17 12.25 2.45 -3.88
N TYR A 18 13.02 1.39 -3.69
CA TYR A 18 14.01 0.94 -4.68
C TYR A 18 13.37 0.11 -5.80
N GLN A 19 14.03 0.06 -6.97
CA GLN A 19 13.48 -0.55 -8.18
C GLN A 19 12.88 -1.95 -7.97
N LYS A 20 13.53 -2.80 -7.16
CA LYS A 20 13.06 -4.16 -6.91
C LYS A 20 11.68 -4.24 -6.26
N VAL A 21 11.27 -3.21 -5.52
CA VAL A 21 9.90 -3.13 -4.97
C VAL A 21 8.90 -2.88 -6.07
N LEU A 22 9.18 -2.02 -7.05
CA LEU A 22 8.31 -1.91 -8.23
C LEU A 22 8.25 -3.25 -8.97
N ASP A 23 9.39 -3.89 -9.20
CA ASP A 23 9.45 -5.13 -10.00
C ASP A 23 8.63 -6.30 -9.41
N ILE A 24 8.51 -6.37 -8.08
CA ILE A 24 7.87 -7.49 -7.38
C ILE A 24 6.51 -7.10 -6.80
N CYS A 25 6.40 -5.89 -6.26
CA CYS A 25 5.30 -5.47 -5.39
C CYS A 25 4.38 -4.42 -6.02
N ASP A 26 4.56 -4.08 -7.30
CA ASP A 26 3.64 -3.23 -8.02
C ASP A 26 2.40 -4.02 -8.48
N ASN A 27 1.36 -3.97 -7.66
CA ASN A 27 0.05 -4.52 -7.99
C ASN A 27 -1.04 -3.65 -7.35
N PRO A 28 -1.59 -2.65 -8.05
CA PRO A 28 -2.58 -1.75 -7.46
C PRO A 28 -3.95 -2.41 -7.23
N GLU A 29 -4.24 -3.56 -7.86
CA GLU A 29 -5.53 -4.25 -7.76
C GLU A 29 -5.37 -5.74 -7.45
N PRO A 30 -4.81 -6.13 -6.29
CA PRO A 30 -4.64 -7.53 -5.95
C PRO A 30 -6.00 -8.21 -5.73
N VAL A 31 -6.23 -9.35 -6.38
CA VAL A 31 -7.49 -10.10 -6.29
C VAL A 31 -7.41 -11.33 -5.39
N SER A 32 -6.19 -11.74 -5.03
CA SER A 32 -5.94 -12.89 -4.16
C SER A 32 -5.13 -12.53 -2.90
N THR A 33 -5.25 -13.37 -1.87
CA THR A 33 -4.49 -13.23 -0.61
C THR A 33 -2.98 -13.15 -0.84
N ASN A 34 -2.46 -13.89 -1.83
CA ASN A 34 -1.02 -13.92 -2.12
C ASN A 34 -0.59 -12.65 -2.84
N GLU A 35 -1.33 -12.22 -3.86
CA GLU A 35 -1.09 -10.95 -4.54
C GLU A 35 -1.13 -9.77 -3.56
N ALA A 36 -2.08 -9.77 -2.63
CA ALA A 36 -2.23 -8.69 -1.65
C ALA A 36 -1.00 -8.54 -0.73
N LYS A 37 -0.27 -9.63 -0.46
CA LYS A 37 1.00 -9.58 0.30
C LYS A 37 2.15 -8.99 -0.49
N PHE A 38 2.10 -9.10 -1.82
CA PHE A 38 3.06 -8.53 -2.77
C PHE A 38 2.45 -7.32 -3.49
N SER A 39 1.66 -6.53 -2.76
CA SER A 39 1.16 -5.25 -3.24
C SER A 39 1.53 -4.20 -2.20
N ALA A 40 2.49 -3.34 -2.55
CA ALA A 40 2.90 -2.25 -1.67
C ALA A 40 1.72 -1.31 -1.41
N GLN A 41 0.92 -1.05 -2.45
CA GLN A 41 -0.27 -0.21 -2.39
C GLN A 41 -1.33 -0.78 -1.45
N PHE A 42 -1.66 -2.07 -1.57
CA PHE A 42 -2.64 -2.71 -0.69
C PHE A 42 -2.16 -2.75 0.76
N CYS A 43 -0.88 -3.04 0.97
CA CYS A 43 -0.30 -3.03 2.32
C CYS A 43 -0.43 -1.65 2.96
N ALA A 44 -0.08 -0.58 2.24
CA ALA A 44 -0.21 0.79 2.72
C ALA A 44 -1.68 1.16 3.01
N ALA A 45 -2.57 0.99 2.02
CA ALA A 45 -4.00 1.28 2.18
C ALA A 45 -4.61 0.54 3.38
N SER A 46 -4.31 -0.75 3.52
CA SER A 46 -4.82 -1.55 4.62
C SER A 46 -4.26 -1.10 5.97
N ALA A 47 -2.97 -0.74 6.05
CA ALA A 47 -2.38 -0.25 7.29
C ALA A 47 -3.03 1.06 7.75
N PHE A 48 -3.28 1.98 6.82
CA PHE A 48 -4.02 3.23 7.09
C PHE A 48 -5.43 2.96 7.62
N VAL A 49 -6.21 2.13 6.91
CA VAL A 49 -7.60 1.81 7.34
C VAL A 49 -7.64 1.11 8.70
N LYS A 50 -6.63 0.30 9.04
CA LYS A 50 -6.59 -0.41 10.33
C LYS A 50 -5.99 0.43 11.46
N GLY A 51 -5.25 1.49 11.17
CA GLY A 51 -4.50 2.27 12.17
C GLY A 51 -3.44 1.44 12.92
N ARG A 52 -2.93 0.36 12.32
CA ARG A 52 -1.94 -0.55 12.93
C ARG A 52 -1.19 -1.37 11.89
N SER A 53 -0.09 -2.00 12.30
CA SER A 53 0.60 -2.99 11.46
C SER A 53 -0.34 -4.15 11.08
N LEU A 54 -0.17 -4.67 9.87
CA LEU A 54 -0.98 -5.76 9.34
C LEU A 54 -0.69 -7.10 10.05
N ARG A 55 -1.64 -8.01 9.95
CA ARG A 55 -1.60 -9.41 10.42
C ARG A 55 -2.07 -10.30 9.29
N THR A 56 -1.76 -11.59 9.36
CA THR A 56 -2.16 -12.57 8.33
C THR A 56 -3.65 -12.53 7.99
N LYS A 57 -4.51 -12.30 9.00
CA LYS A 57 -5.97 -12.18 8.81
C LYS A 57 -6.41 -10.98 7.98
N ASP A 58 -5.59 -9.92 7.89
CA ASP A 58 -5.95 -8.72 7.12
C ASP A 58 -5.89 -8.96 5.61
N PHE A 59 -5.21 -10.02 5.17
CA PHE A 59 -5.15 -10.44 3.76
C PHE A 59 -6.26 -11.42 3.36
N LEU A 60 -7.22 -11.73 4.25
CA LEU A 60 -8.36 -12.56 3.91
C LEU A 60 -9.25 -11.87 2.86
N GLN A 61 -9.84 -12.66 1.96
CA GLN A 61 -10.56 -12.17 0.78
C GLN A 61 -11.67 -11.14 1.08
N ASN A 62 -12.32 -11.23 2.24
CA ASN A 62 -13.33 -10.26 2.66
C ASN A 62 -12.76 -8.86 2.91
N ASN A 63 -11.50 -8.78 3.38
CA ASN A 63 -10.83 -7.50 3.61
C ASN A 63 -10.32 -6.86 2.31
N LEU A 64 -9.98 -7.66 1.30
CA LEU A 64 -9.55 -7.15 -0.01
C LEU A 64 -10.65 -6.32 -0.70
N LYS A 65 -11.92 -6.61 -0.38
CA LYS A 65 -13.08 -5.95 -0.98
C LYS A 65 -13.58 -4.75 -0.17
N GLY A 66 -12.86 -4.33 0.88
CA GLY A 66 -13.26 -3.22 1.73
C GLY A 66 -13.34 -1.90 0.95
N PRO A 67 -14.46 -1.15 1.04
CA PRO A 67 -14.64 0.07 0.25
C PRO A 67 -13.61 1.16 0.55
N LEU A 68 -13.21 1.31 1.82
CA LEU A 68 -12.16 2.26 2.23
C LEU A 68 -10.79 1.91 1.66
N VAL A 69 -10.42 0.62 1.65
CA VAL A 69 -9.16 0.16 1.07
C VAL A 69 -9.16 0.42 -0.44
N LYS A 70 -10.25 0.09 -1.12
CA LYS A 70 -10.41 0.38 -2.55
C LYS A 70 -10.32 1.88 -2.86
N ASN A 71 -10.93 2.73 -2.04
CA ASN A 71 -10.85 4.18 -2.20
C ASN A 71 -9.43 4.72 -2.01
N LEU A 72 -8.64 4.14 -1.09
CA LEU A 72 -7.25 4.55 -0.91
C LEU A 72 -6.35 4.03 -2.03
N LEU A 73 -6.59 2.83 -2.56
CA LEU A 73 -5.79 2.28 -3.66
C LEU A 73 -5.78 3.20 -4.89
N THR A 74 -6.88 3.88 -5.19
CA THR A 74 -6.96 4.83 -6.32
C THR A 74 -6.12 6.10 -6.12
N LYS A 75 -5.66 6.35 -4.89
CA LYS A 75 -4.87 7.52 -4.48
C LYS A 75 -3.41 7.19 -4.24
N ILE A 76 -3.01 5.91 -4.33
CA ILE A 76 -1.64 5.47 -4.05
C ILE A 76 -0.84 5.37 -5.34
N VAL A 77 0.31 6.02 -5.37
CA VAL A 77 1.32 5.89 -6.42
C VAL A 77 2.56 5.23 -5.84
N LEU A 78 3.10 4.21 -6.54
CA LEU A 78 4.37 3.57 -6.22
C LEU A 78 5.43 4.05 -7.21
N GLU A 79 6.52 4.63 -6.71
CA GLU A 79 7.59 5.19 -7.54
C GLU A 79 8.98 4.82 -7.03
N VAL A 80 9.96 4.94 -7.93
CA VAL A 80 11.37 4.71 -7.59
C VAL A 80 11.94 5.96 -6.94
N ASP A 81 12.32 5.84 -5.67
CA ASP A 81 13.20 6.80 -5.03
C ASP A 81 14.65 6.50 -5.46
N GLN A 82 15.22 7.40 -6.25
CA GLN A 82 16.58 7.28 -6.79
C GLN A 82 17.65 7.16 -5.70
N LYS A 83 17.47 7.75 -4.52
CA LYS A 83 18.44 7.65 -3.42
C LYS A 83 18.40 6.26 -2.80
N MET A 84 17.19 5.71 -2.58
CA MET A 84 17.04 4.34 -2.06
C MET A 84 17.54 3.33 -3.08
N SER A 85 17.19 3.48 -4.35
CA SER A 85 17.58 2.54 -5.40
C SER A 85 19.10 2.47 -5.59
N LYS A 86 19.83 3.57 -5.42
CA LYS A 86 21.31 3.58 -5.48
C LYS A 86 21.97 2.93 -4.27
N SER A 87 21.27 2.88 -3.14
CA SER A 87 21.78 2.34 -1.87
C SER A 87 21.39 0.88 -1.65
N PHE A 88 20.56 0.33 -2.54
CA PHE A 88 20.12 -1.06 -2.51
C PHE A 88 21.23 -1.99 -3.02
N PRO A 89 21.57 -3.08 -2.28
CA PRO A 89 22.68 -3.97 -2.62
C PRO A 89 22.43 -4.86 -3.84
#